data_AF-A0A7S2AKM8-F1
#
_entry.id   AF-A0A7S2AKM8-F1
#
_cell.length_a   1.000
_cell.length_b   1.000
_cell.length_c   1.000
_cell.angle_alpha   90.00
_cell.angle_beta   90.00
_cell.angle_gamma   90.00
#
_symmetry.space_group_name_H-M   'P 1'
#
loop_
_entity.id
_entity.type
_entity.pdbx_description
1 polymer ?
#
loop_
_entity_poly.entity_id
_entity_poly.type
_entity_poly.pdbx_seq_one_letter_code
_entity_poly.pdbx_strand_id
1 'polypeptide(L)'
;STKEGQRVSSLTLGVLLLAWWMHLWPFTTVERETFIIYYVFSYYYALLILAAVLDRIMTRASPRTQTSLYLLIIILLVLPVFGYMMPFTVTGLLKGRALTERMGFMTPACWYDDCMNTVPEAPTHALLSLPGKNSFRTLLNQLG
;
A
#
# COMPACT_ATOMS: atom_id res chain seq x y z
N SER A 1 16.41 -7.37 -34.48
CA SER A 1 16.86 -7.29 -33.08
C SER A 1 15.75 -6.90 -32.08
N THR A 2 14.75 -6.07 -32.45
CA THR A 2 13.76 -5.51 -31.49
C THR A 2 12.68 -6.47 -30.96
N LYS A 3 12.26 -7.48 -31.72
CA LYS A 3 11.17 -8.39 -31.30
C LYS A 3 11.54 -9.40 -30.21
N GLU A 4 12.83 -9.66 -30.03
CA GLU A 4 13.33 -10.66 -29.08
C GLU A 4 13.50 -10.04 -27.69
N GLY A 5 14.07 -8.84 -27.60
CA GLY A 5 14.13 -8.06 -26.35
C GLY A 5 12.75 -7.71 -25.78
N GLN A 6 11.76 -7.46 -26.63
CA GLN A 6 10.40 -7.16 -26.17
C GLN A 6 9.66 -8.37 -25.59
N ARG A 7 10.00 -9.59 -26.05
CA ARG A 7 9.46 -10.84 -25.50
C ARG A 7 10.05 -11.17 -24.13
N VAL A 8 11.37 -11.03 -23.99
CA VAL A 8 12.06 -11.25 -22.70
C VAL A 8 11.53 -10.26 -21.64
N SER A 9 11.37 -8.98 -22.00
CA SER A 9 10.78 -7.98 -21.08
C SER A 9 9.37 -8.34 -20.59
N SER A 10 8.55 -8.98 -21.43
CA SER A 10 7.16 -9.32 -21.10
C SER A 10 7.06 -10.53 -20.19
N LEU A 11 7.93 -11.52 -20.39
CA LEU A 11 8.06 -12.65 -19.48
C LEU A 11 8.53 -12.18 -18.10
N THR A 12 9.54 -11.30 -18.03
CA THR A 12 10.04 -10.75 -16.77
C THR A 12 8.95 -10.01 -16.00
N LEU A 13 8.15 -9.16 -16.66
CA LEU A 13 7.06 -8.45 -16.00
C LEU A 13 5.98 -9.40 -15.45
N GLY A 14 5.64 -10.46 -16.21
CA GLY A 14 4.69 -11.48 -15.77
C GLY A 14 5.19 -12.23 -14.53
N VAL A 15 6.48 -12.61 -14.50
CA VAL A 15 7.10 -13.24 -13.34
C VAL A 15 7.10 -12.32 -12.12
N LEU A 16 7.40 -11.02 -12.31
CA LEU A 16 7.37 -10.04 -11.23
C LEU A 16 5.95 -9.83 -10.67
N LEU A 17 4.93 -9.75 -11.53
CA LEU A 17 3.53 -9.65 -11.11
C LEU A 17 3.07 -10.90 -10.35
N LEU A 18 3.46 -12.08 -10.81
CA LEU A 18 3.16 -13.32 -10.12
C LEU A 18 3.86 -13.37 -8.75
N ALA A 19 5.14 -13.00 -8.69
CA ALA A 19 5.89 -12.93 -7.44
C ALA A 19 5.27 -11.93 -6.45
N TRP A 20 4.89 -10.74 -6.92
CA TRP A 20 4.16 -9.74 -6.15
C TRP A 20 2.88 -10.32 -5.56
N TRP A 21 2.06 -10.96 -6.41
CA TRP A 21 0.80 -11.56 -6.00
C TRP A 21 0.98 -12.69 -5.00
N MET A 22 1.93 -13.60 -5.23
CA MET A 22 2.20 -14.71 -4.32
C MET A 22 2.66 -14.26 -2.94
N HIS A 23 3.34 -13.11 -2.84
CA HIS A 23 3.71 -12.52 -1.56
C HIS A 23 2.55 -11.78 -0.90
N LEU A 24 1.58 -11.25 -1.66
CA LEU A 24 0.43 -10.54 -1.11
C LEU A 24 -0.72 -11.47 -0.71
N TRP A 25 -0.94 -12.53 -1.48
CA TRP A 25 -2.09 -13.44 -1.39
C TRP A 25 -2.29 -14.11 -0.02
N PRO A 26 -1.25 -14.60 0.69
CA PRO A 26 -1.44 -15.21 2.00
C PRO A 26 -2.04 -14.24 3.02
N PHE A 27 -1.72 -12.95 2.91
CA PHE A 27 -2.18 -11.93 3.85
C PHE A 27 -3.65 -11.53 3.63
N THR A 28 -4.21 -11.78 2.43
CA THR A 28 -5.63 -11.51 2.15
C THR A 28 -6.54 -12.71 2.45
N THR A 29 -5.97 -13.89 2.61
CA THR A 29 -6.73 -15.16 2.74
C THR A 29 -6.70 -15.75 4.13
N VAL A 30 -5.71 -15.41 4.95
CA VAL A 30 -5.57 -15.93 6.31
C VAL A 30 -6.16 -14.93 7.30
N GLU A 31 -7.13 -15.37 8.11
CA GLU A 31 -7.68 -14.59 9.23
C GLU A 31 -6.68 -14.56 10.40
N ARG A 32 -5.62 -13.78 10.26
CA ARG A 32 -4.63 -13.51 11.33
C ARG A 32 -4.27 -12.04 11.35
N GLU A 33 -3.76 -11.58 12.48
CA GLU A 33 -3.23 -10.23 12.62
C GLU A 33 -2.02 -10.05 11.70
N THR A 34 -2.09 -9.06 10.81
CA THR A 34 -1.02 -8.71 9.88
C THR A 34 -0.49 -7.32 10.16
N PHE A 35 0.83 -7.20 10.32
CA PHE A 35 1.53 -5.93 10.45
C PHE A 35 2.05 -5.42 9.10
N ILE A 36 2.27 -4.10 9.01
CA ILE A 36 2.75 -3.45 7.78
C ILE A 36 4.10 -4.02 7.28
N ILE A 37 4.95 -4.51 8.19
CA ILE A 37 6.26 -5.08 7.86
C ILE A 37 6.15 -6.33 6.96
N TYR A 38 5.06 -7.08 7.06
CA TYR A 38 4.87 -8.26 6.22
C TYR A 38 4.68 -7.91 4.74
N TYR A 39 4.21 -6.69 4.47
CA TYR A 39 4.03 -6.20 3.10
C TYR A 39 5.34 -5.79 2.44
N VAL A 40 6.48 -5.71 3.17
CA VAL A 40 7.77 -5.23 2.64
C VAL A 40 8.23 -6.02 1.42
N PHE A 41 8.09 -7.35 1.42
CA PHE A 41 8.46 -8.18 0.27
C PHE A 41 7.56 -7.92 -0.93
N SER A 42 6.24 -7.83 -0.71
CA SER A 42 5.31 -7.48 -1.78
C SER A 42 5.61 -6.08 -2.32
N TYR A 43 5.92 -5.12 -1.45
CA TYR A 43 6.30 -3.76 -1.82
C TYR A 43 7.59 -3.73 -2.66
N TYR A 44 8.58 -4.53 -2.31
CA TYR A 44 9.80 -4.68 -3.11
C TYR A 44 9.50 -5.11 -4.56
N TYR A 45 8.67 -6.14 -4.76
CA TYR A 45 8.27 -6.56 -6.11
C TYR A 45 7.44 -5.49 -6.83
N ALA A 46 6.60 -4.74 -6.11
CA ALA A 46 5.86 -3.61 -6.67
C ALA A 46 6.80 -2.52 -7.22
N LEU A 47 7.90 -2.23 -6.52
CA LEU A 47 8.94 -1.30 -7.00
C LEU A 47 9.64 -1.82 -8.26
N LEU A 48 9.94 -3.12 -8.34
CA LEU A 48 10.52 -3.72 -9.55
C LEU A 48 9.56 -3.66 -10.75
N ILE A 49 8.27 -3.89 -10.51
CA ILE A 49 7.22 -3.74 -11.54
C ILE A 49 7.16 -2.28 -12.00
N LEU A 50 7.15 -1.33 -11.06
CA LEU A 50 7.16 0.09 -11.38
C LEU A 50 8.38 0.47 -12.23
N ALA A 51 9.58 0.01 -11.83
CA ALA A 51 10.81 0.24 -12.59
C ALA A 51 10.72 -0.33 -14.02
N ALA A 52 10.20 -1.56 -14.18
CA ALA A 52 10.02 -2.19 -15.49
C ALA A 52 8.97 -1.44 -16.37
N VAL A 53 7.91 -0.91 -15.76
CA VAL A 53 6.91 -0.09 -16.45
C VAL A 53 7.53 1.24 -16.88
N LEU A 54 8.28 1.89 -16.01
CA LEU A 54 8.96 3.14 -16.31
C LEU A 54 10.01 2.98 -17.41
N ASP A 55 10.78 1.89 -17.39
CA ASP A 55 11.73 1.55 -18.46
C ASP A 55 11.02 1.40 -19.82
N ARG A 56 9.85 0.76 -19.84
CA ARG A 56 9.02 0.66 -21.05
C ARG A 56 8.46 2.01 -21.53
N ILE A 57 8.07 2.88 -20.60
CA ILE A 57 7.61 4.24 -20.94
C ILE A 57 8.77 5.04 -21.51
N MET A 58 9.93 5.00 -20.86
CA MET A 58 11.14 5.73 -21.25
C MET A 58 11.71 5.27 -22.58
N THR A 59 11.72 3.96 -22.86
CA THR A 59 12.17 3.40 -24.16
C THR A 59 11.24 3.74 -25.31
N ARG A 60 9.96 4.01 -25.04
CA ARG A 60 8.99 4.49 -26.04
C ARG A 60 8.99 6.01 -26.19
N ALA A 61 9.49 6.75 -25.19
CA ALA A 61 9.60 8.19 -25.25
C ALA A 61 10.78 8.60 -26.15
N SER A 62 10.46 9.17 -27.31
CA SER A 62 11.40 9.87 -28.18
C SER A 62 11.07 11.35 -28.11
N PRO A 63 12.04 12.28 -27.96
CA PRO A 63 13.50 12.13 -27.97
C PRO A 63 14.16 12.05 -26.57
N ARG A 64 15.50 11.83 -26.52
CA ARG A 64 16.33 11.65 -25.29
C ARG A 64 16.07 12.68 -24.16
N THR A 65 15.68 13.89 -24.51
CA THR A 65 15.35 14.94 -23.54
C THR A 65 14.14 14.58 -22.68
N GLN A 66 13.16 13.86 -23.22
CA GLN A 66 11.99 13.39 -22.46
C GLN A 66 12.37 12.36 -21.41
N THR A 67 13.30 11.44 -21.72
CA THR A 67 13.79 10.43 -20.77
C THR A 67 14.43 11.08 -19.55
N SER A 68 15.30 12.09 -19.75
CA SER A 68 15.91 12.85 -18.66
C SER A 68 14.87 13.60 -17.82
N LEU A 69 13.81 14.09 -18.46
CA LEU A 69 12.74 14.83 -17.78
C LEU A 69 11.87 13.90 -16.91
N TYR A 70 11.52 12.70 -17.41
CA TYR A 70 10.81 11.69 -16.60
C TYR A 70 11.65 11.24 -15.39
N LEU A 71 12.94 11.01 -15.58
CA LEU A 71 13.83 10.63 -14.49
C LEU A 71 13.93 11.76 -13.45
N LEU A 72 14.08 13.01 -13.91
CA LEU A 72 14.12 14.18 -13.04
C LEU A 72 12.82 14.31 -12.23
N ILE A 73 11.65 14.13 -12.85
CA ILE A 73 10.35 14.15 -12.17
C ILE A 73 10.30 13.09 -11.06
N ILE A 74 10.73 11.85 -11.35
CA ILE A 74 10.73 10.77 -10.36
C ILE A 74 11.64 11.15 -9.18
N ILE A 75 12.84 11.65 -9.46
CA ILE A 75 13.80 12.06 -8.42
C ILE A 75 13.22 13.21 -7.57
N LEU A 76 12.65 14.22 -8.22
CA LEU A 76 12.02 15.36 -7.54
C LEU A 76 10.75 14.98 -6.77
N LEU A 77 10.10 13.87 -7.10
CA LEU A 77 8.98 13.35 -6.33
C LEU A 77 9.47 12.55 -5.11
N VAL A 78 10.46 11.67 -5.30
CA VAL A 78 10.90 10.72 -4.27
C VAL A 78 11.82 11.35 -3.24
N LEU A 79 12.81 12.15 -3.66
CA LEU A 79 13.80 12.70 -2.72
C LEU A 79 13.22 13.65 -1.67
N PRO A 80 12.30 14.58 -2.00
CA PRO A 80 11.70 15.44 -0.97
C PRO A 80 10.85 14.65 0.00
N VAL A 81 10.08 13.68 -0.47
CA VAL A 81 9.28 12.80 0.40
C VAL A 81 10.19 11.99 1.30
N PHE A 82 11.26 11.39 0.76
CA PHE A 82 12.24 10.65 1.55
C PHE A 82 12.91 11.54 2.60
N GLY A 83 13.41 12.71 2.21
CA GLY A 83 14.05 13.66 3.12
C GLY A 83 13.12 14.17 4.22
N TYR A 84 11.83 14.36 3.91
CA TYR A 84 10.80 14.71 4.88
C TYR A 84 10.50 13.57 5.86
N MET A 85 10.53 12.31 5.39
CA MET A 85 10.25 11.12 6.20
C MET A 85 11.46 10.58 6.97
N MET A 86 12.69 10.95 6.58
CA MET A 86 13.93 10.50 7.21
C MET A 86 13.98 10.65 8.75
N PRO A 87 13.52 11.76 9.36
CA PRO A 87 13.52 11.89 10.81
C PRO A 87 12.56 10.92 11.52
N PHE A 88 11.56 10.39 10.81
CA PHE A 88 10.67 9.35 11.31
C PHE A 88 11.34 7.97 11.26
N THR A 89 12.02 7.65 10.16
CA THR A 89 12.57 6.29 9.94
C THR A 89 13.92 6.05 10.59
N VAL A 90 14.80 7.05 10.65
CA VAL A 90 16.21 6.86 11.07
C VAL A 90 16.48 7.34 12.48
N THR A 91 15.91 8.49 12.86
CA THR A 91 16.29 9.16 14.11
C THR A 91 15.24 8.99 15.21
N GLY A 92 14.00 8.64 14.86
CA GLY A 92 12.89 8.56 15.83
C GLY A 92 12.58 9.90 16.52
N LEU A 93 13.15 11.00 16.03
CA LEU A 93 13.12 12.30 16.71
C LEU A 93 11.74 12.97 16.64
N LEU A 94 10.91 12.57 15.68
CA LEU A 94 9.55 13.06 15.56
C LEU A 94 8.58 12.04 16.16
N LYS A 95 7.87 12.47 17.22
CA LYS A 95 6.61 11.83 17.61
C LYS A 95 5.67 11.97 16.40
N GLY A 96 5.46 10.88 15.66
CA GLY A 96 4.80 10.98 14.35
C GLY A 96 3.36 11.52 14.41
N ARG A 97 2.72 11.68 15.57
CA ARG A 97 1.44 12.42 15.73
C ARG A 97 1.55 13.86 15.21
N ALA A 98 2.62 14.55 15.59
CA ALA A 98 2.87 15.93 15.15
C ALA A 98 3.22 16.01 13.64
N LEU A 99 3.74 14.93 13.07
CA LEU A 99 4.02 14.84 11.64
C LEU A 99 2.75 14.52 10.84
N THR A 100 1.92 13.58 11.31
CA THR A 100 0.64 13.24 10.67
C THR A 100 -0.32 14.43 10.64
N GLU A 101 -0.37 15.24 11.71
CA GLU A 101 -1.15 16.49 11.74
C GLU A 101 -0.62 17.51 10.73
N ARG A 102 0.70 17.59 10.52
CA ARG A 102 1.32 18.49 9.53
C ARG A 102 1.16 18.01 8.09
N MET A 103 1.10 16.70 7.89
CA MET A 103 1.01 16.09 6.56
C MET A 103 -0.38 16.20 5.96
N GLY A 104 -1.44 16.17 6.78
CA GLY A 104 -2.83 16.35 6.31
C GLY A 104 -3.34 15.31 5.31
N PHE A 105 -2.52 14.33 4.90
CA PHE A 105 -2.87 13.32 3.89
C PHE A 105 -3.90 12.30 4.39
N MET A 106 -4.01 12.10 5.70
CA MET A 106 -4.94 11.18 6.36
C MET A 106 -5.24 11.65 7.79
N THR A 107 -6.38 11.23 8.35
CA THR A 107 -6.70 11.46 9.76
C THR A 107 -5.65 10.81 10.66
N PRO A 108 -5.17 11.47 11.73
CA PRO A 108 -4.16 10.93 12.66
C PRO A 108 -4.53 9.55 13.23
N ALA A 109 -5.83 9.26 13.31
CA ALA A 109 -6.40 7.99 13.77
C ALA A 109 -6.03 6.75 12.93
N CYS A 110 -5.68 6.91 11.64
CA CYS A 110 -5.35 5.77 10.78
C CYS A 110 -3.86 5.38 10.82
N TRP A 111 -3.00 6.28 11.30
CA TRP A 111 -1.54 6.08 11.39
C TRP A 111 -1.08 5.67 12.80
N TYR A 112 -1.93 5.91 13.79
CA TYR A 112 -1.72 5.55 15.19
C TYR A 112 -2.82 4.58 15.62
N ASP A 113 -2.54 3.67 16.54
CA ASP A 113 -3.48 2.72 17.16
C ASP A 113 -4.76 3.36 17.80
N ASP A 114 -4.97 4.68 17.67
CA ASP A 114 -6.08 5.44 18.26
C ASP A 114 -7.38 5.39 17.43
N CYS A 115 -7.44 4.58 16.36
CA CYS A 115 -8.70 4.36 15.64
C CYS A 115 -9.78 3.68 16.51
N MET A 116 -9.39 2.97 17.59
CA MET A 116 -10.32 2.39 18.55
C MET A 116 -10.66 3.32 19.73
N ASN A 117 -9.82 4.31 20.03
CA ASN A 117 -10.03 5.22 21.18
C ASN A 117 -10.79 6.51 20.80
N THR A 118 -11.06 6.72 19.51
CA THR A 118 -11.86 7.85 19.00
C THR A 118 -13.29 7.47 18.65
N VAL A 119 -13.70 6.21 18.91
CA VAL A 119 -15.12 5.94 19.12
C VAL A 119 -15.48 6.70 20.40
N PRO A 120 -16.33 7.75 20.36
CA PRO A 120 -16.84 8.32 21.61
C PRO A 120 -17.41 7.15 22.39
N GLU A 121 -16.99 6.96 23.65
CA GLU A 121 -17.54 5.94 24.54
C GLU A 121 -19.06 6.01 24.44
N ALA A 122 -19.64 5.13 23.61
CA ALA A 122 -21.05 4.89 23.67
C ALA A 122 -21.26 4.36 25.08
N PRO A 123 -22.14 4.98 25.88
CA PRO A 123 -22.31 4.61 27.27
C PRO A 123 -22.47 3.09 27.35
N THR A 124 -21.65 2.49 28.20
CA THR A 124 -21.35 1.06 28.39
C THR A 124 -22.55 0.19 28.80
N HIS A 125 -23.78 0.61 28.49
CA HIS A 125 -25.02 -0.09 28.80
C HIS A 125 -25.93 -0.34 27.59
N ALA A 126 -25.55 0.01 26.37
CA ALA A 126 -26.26 -0.44 25.17
C ALA A 126 -25.50 -1.60 24.50
N LEU A 127 -25.66 -2.79 25.06
CA LEU A 127 -25.42 -4.07 24.39
C LEU A 127 -26.28 -4.15 23.11
N LEU A 128 -25.78 -3.60 22.02
CA LEU A 128 -26.12 -4.08 20.68
C LEU A 128 -25.07 -5.10 20.30
N SER A 129 -25.35 -6.33 20.71
CA SER A 129 -24.83 -7.53 20.07
C SER A 129 -24.89 -7.34 18.56
N LEU A 130 -23.74 -7.18 17.91
CA LEU A 130 -23.65 -7.48 16.48
C LEU A 130 -24.06 -8.94 16.34
N PRO A 131 -25.04 -9.27 15.49
CA PRO A 131 -25.46 -10.64 15.33
C PRO A 131 -24.31 -11.37 14.63
N GLY A 132 -23.53 -12.09 15.43
CA GLY A 132 -22.61 -13.10 14.94
C GLY A 132 -23.35 -14.05 13.99
N LYS A 133 -22.57 -14.71 13.11
CA LYS A 133 -22.86 -15.70 12.05
C LYS A 133 -24.18 -16.53 12.05
N ASN A 134 -25.02 -16.47 13.07
CA ASN A 134 -26.38 -16.99 13.16
C ASN A 134 -27.46 -16.08 12.56
N SER A 135 -27.16 -14.82 12.21
CA SER A 135 -28.16 -13.83 11.71
C SER A 135 -28.94 -14.31 10.47
N PHE A 136 -28.32 -15.10 9.59
CA PHE A 136 -28.98 -15.57 8.37
C PHE A 136 -30.01 -16.69 8.63
N ARG A 137 -29.80 -17.52 9.66
CA ARG A 137 -30.75 -18.57 10.06
C ARG A 137 -31.98 -18.01 10.75
N THR A 138 -31.81 -16.93 11.51
CA THR A 138 -32.92 -16.24 12.19
C THR A 138 -33.79 -15.45 11.22
N LEU A 139 -33.19 -14.86 10.17
CA LEU A 139 -33.92 -14.19 9.08
C LEU A 139 -34.77 -15.15 8.24
N LEU A 140 -34.27 -16.36 7.98
CA LEU A 140 -35.03 -17.38 7.24
C LEU A 140 -36.21 -17.96 8.03
N ASN A 141 -36.11 -18.05 9.36
CA ASN A 141 -37.21 -18.53 10.20
C ASN A 141 -38.31 -17.48 10.46
N GLN A 142 -38.10 -16.21 10.08
CA GLN A 142 -39.13 -15.16 10.18
C GLN A 142 -39.87 -14.90 8.87
N LEU A 143 -39.45 -15.53 7.76
CA LEU A 143 -40.10 -15.45 6.45
C LEU A 143 -40.90 -16.72 6.10
N GLY A 144 -41.16 -17.58 7.10
CA GLY A 144 -42.06 -18.73 7.02
C GLY A 144 -43.22 -18.58 7.98
#